data_AF-A0A955FYZ1-F1
#
_entry.id   AF-A0A955FYZ1-F1
#
_cell.length_a   1.000
_cell.length_b   1.000
_cell.length_c   1.000
_cell.angle_alpha   90.00
_cell.angle_beta   90.00
_cell.angle_gamma   90.00
#
_symmetry.space_group_name_H-M   'P 1'
#
loop_
_entity.id
_entity.type
_entity.pdbx_description
1 polymer ?
#
loop_
_entity_poly.entity_id
_entity_poly.type
_entity_poly.pdbx_seq_one_letter_code
_entity_poly.pdbx_strand_id
1 'polypeptide(L)' 'MPRRHTPQKHTPYTYVNHEASKTRYRSQAEAQKAAELGMLRNPSVELEAYQGADGGWYLTSQVKNH' A
#
# COMPACT_ATOMS: atom_id res chain seq x y z
N MET A 1 -4.55 -1.65 -52.84
CA MET A 1 -5.65 -1.11 -52.00
C MET A 1 -5.04 -0.54 -50.71
N PRO A 2 -5.42 0.65 -50.23
CA PRO A 2 -4.85 1.22 -49.02
C PRO A 2 -5.37 0.46 -47.79
N ARG A 3 -4.47 0.05 -46.88
CA ARG A 3 -4.85 -0.54 -45.60
C ARG A 3 -5.37 0.56 -44.68
N ARG A 4 -6.60 0.39 -44.17
CA ARG A 4 -7.22 1.30 -43.20
C ARG A 4 -6.50 1.17 -41.85
N HIS A 5 -5.64 2.12 -41.53
CA HIS A 5 -4.99 2.21 -40.23
C HIS A 5 -5.97 2.79 -39.21
N THR A 6 -6.33 2.02 -38.19
CA THR A 6 -7.03 2.50 -37.00
C THR A 6 -6.01 2.69 -35.87
N PRO A 7 -5.62 3.94 -35.54
CA PRO A 7 -4.74 4.18 -34.40
C PRO A 7 -5.44 3.74 -33.11
N GLN A 8 -4.69 3.11 -32.19
CA GLN A 8 -5.21 2.82 -30.87
C GLN A 8 -5.54 4.11 -30.12
N LYS A 9 -6.68 4.11 -29.40
CA LYS A 9 -7.09 5.25 -28.60
C LYS A 9 -6.15 5.38 -27.40
N HIS A 10 -5.61 6.58 -27.19
CA HIS A 10 -4.81 6.89 -26.01
C HIS A 10 -5.69 6.92 -24.75
N THR A 11 -5.39 6.07 -23.79
CA THR A 11 -6.01 6.10 -22.45
C THR A 11 -5.10 6.87 -21.49
N PRO A 12 -5.57 7.95 -20.85
CA PRO A 12 -4.77 8.66 -19.85
C PRO A 12 -4.51 7.78 -18.63
N TYR A 13 -3.32 7.89 -18.05
CA TYR A 13 -2.97 7.20 -16.82
C TYR A 13 -3.79 7.73 -15.65
N THR A 14 -4.43 6.83 -14.91
CA THR A 14 -5.12 7.13 -13.65
C THR A 14 -4.35 6.48 -12.50
N TYR A 15 -3.96 7.28 -11.51
CA TYR A 15 -3.31 6.77 -10.32
C TYR A 15 -4.32 5.97 -9.47
N VAL A 16 -4.00 4.71 -9.18
CA VAL A 16 -4.81 3.85 -8.31
C VAL A 16 -4.32 4.01 -6.87
N ASN A 17 -5.15 4.58 -6.01
CA ASN A 17 -4.86 4.70 -4.58
C ASN A 17 -5.02 3.33 -3.89
N HIS A 18 -3.96 2.51 -3.92
CA HIS A 18 -3.92 1.21 -3.23
C HIS A 18 -3.99 1.31 -1.70
N GLU A 19 -3.75 2.50 -1.15
CA GLU A 19 -3.78 2.76 0.29
C GLU A 19 -5.20 3.04 0.82
N ALA A 20 -6.19 3.24 -0.05
CA ALA A 20 -7.54 3.66 0.35
C ALA A 20 -8.27 2.64 1.26
N SER A 21 -7.89 1.35 1.17
CA SER A 21 -8.45 0.29 2.02
C SER A 21 -7.64 0.05 3.31
N LYS A 22 -6.51 0.74 3.49
CA LYS A 22 -5.60 0.53 4.63
C LYS A 22 -5.94 1.47 5.78
N THR A 23 -5.73 1.01 7.01
CA THR A 23 -5.90 1.84 8.19
C THR A 23 -4.79 2.88 8.27
N ARG A 24 -5.18 4.16 8.23
CA ARG A 24 -4.26 5.29 8.37
C ARG A 24 -4.10 5.70 9.84
N TYR A 25 -2.87 5.80 10.29
CA TYR A 25 -2.49 6.32 11.61
C TYR A 25 -2.09 7.80 11.53
N ARG A 26 -2.22 8.53 12.63
CA ARG A 26 -1.94 9.98 12.67
C ARG A 26 -0.45 10.28 12.74
N SER A 27 0.34 9.38 13.30
CA SER A 27 1.78 9.56 13.50
C SER A 27 2.55 8.25 13.38
N GLN A 28 3.86 8.36 13.13
CA GLN A 28 4.77 7.21 13.11
C GLN A 28 4.73 6.44 14.43
N ALA A 29 4.76 7.14 15.57
CA ALA A 29 4.77 6.54 16.89
C ALA A 29 3.48 5.75 17.17
N GLU A 30 2.34 6.22 16.69
CA GLU A 30 1.07 5.51 16.80
C GLU A 30 1.06 4.25 15.95
N ALA A 31 1.55 4.33 14.71
CA ALA A 31 1.68 3.16 13.83
C ALA A 31 2.64 2.13 14.43
N GLN A 32 3.78 2.53 14.96
CA GLN A 32 4.74 1.62 15.61
C GLN A 32 4.12 0.89 16.81
N LYS A 33 3.43 1.61 17.69
CA LYS A 33 2.70 0.98 18.80
C LYS A 33 1.64 -0.01 18.31
N ALA A 34 0.91 0.34 17.25
CA ALA A 34 -0.08 -0.56 16.65
C ALA A 34 0.58 -1.82 16.04
N ALA A 35 1.76 -1.69 15.44
CA ALA A 35 2.55 -2.81 14.95
C ALA A 35 2.95 -3.74 16.11
N GLU A 36 3.53 -3.19 17.19
CA GLU A 36 3.93 -3.94 18.39
C GLU A 36 2.76 -4.70 19.01
N LEU A 37 1.60 -4.05 19.16
CA LEU A 37 0.39 -4.70 19.68
C LEU A 37 -0.13 -5.80 18.74
N GLY A 38 -0.04 -5.59 17.43
CA GLY A 38 -0.41 -6.60 16.44
C GLY A 38 0.49 -7.83 16.49
N MET A 39 1.79 -7.62 16.64
CA MET A 39 2.79 -8.70 16.79
C MET A 39 2.65 -9.42 18.12
N LEU A 40 2.29 -8.72 19.20
CA LEU A 40 2.00 -9.35 20.49
C LEU A 40 0.77 -10.27 20.41
N ARG A 41 -0.24 -9.88 19.65
CA ARG A 41 -1.46 -10.69 19.44
C ARG A 41 -1.21 -11.88 18.51
N ASN A 42 -0.44 -11.66 17.44
CA ASN A 42 -0.13 -12.66 16.43
C ASN A 42 1.40 -12.68 16.17
N PRO A 43 2.17 -13.45 16.96
CA PRO A 43 3.63 -13.44 16.90
C PRO A 43 4.20 -14.07 15.63
N SER A 44 3.36 -14.69 14.79
CA SER A 44 3.74 -15.23 13.49
C SER A 44 3.86 -14.17 12.39
N VAL A 45 3.41 -12.94 12.63
CA VAL A 45 3.42 -11.85 11.63
C VAL A 45 4.42 -10.80 12.08
N GLU A 46 5.27 -10.34 11.16
CA GLU A 46 6.11 -9.16 11.37
C GLU A 46 5.42 -7.94 10.73
N LEU A 47 5.10 -6.95 11.55
CA LEU A 47 4.45 -5.72 11.12
C LEU A 47 5.43 -4.56 11.19
N GLU A 48 5.46 -3.75 10.13
CA GLU A 48 6.31 -2.56 10.06
C GLU A 48 5.46 -1.32 9.71
N ALA A 49 5.79 -0.20 10.35
CA ALA A 49 5.18 1.08 10.05
C ALA A 49 5.91 1.77 8.88
N TYR A 50 5.17 2.20 7.87
CA TYR A 50 5.72 2.94 6.73
C TYR A 50 4.87 4.16 6.40
N GLN A 51 5.48 5.12 5.69
CA GLN A 51 4.78 6.29 5.18
C GLN A 51 4.38 6.07 3.72
N GLY A 52 3.08 6.21 3.42
CA GLY A 52 2.54 6.14 2.07
C GLY A 52 2.81 7.39 1.24
N ALA A 53 2.57 7.31 -0.07
CA ALA A 53 2.76 8.44 -1.00
C ALA A 53 1.84 9.65 -0.72
N ASP A 54 0.75 9.43 0.01
CA ASP A 54 -0.19 10.46 0.50
C ASP A 54 0.25 11.07 1.85
N GLY A 55 1.42 10.70 2.35
CA GLY A 55 1.97 11.14 3.63
C GLY A 55 1.32 10.49 4.85
N GLY A 56 0.39 9.54 4.67
CA GLY A 56 -0.23 8.78 5.75
C GLY A 56 0.70 7.71 6.33
N TRP A 57 0.51 7.37 7.60
CA TRP A 57 1.20 6.25 8.24
C TRP A 57 0.35 5.00 8.16
N TYR A 58 0.95 3.88 7.74
CA TYR A 58 0.27 2.61 7.53
C TYR A 58 1.11 1.47 8.10
N LEU A 59 0.50 0.29 8.16
CA LEU A 59 1.17 -0.95 8.52
C LEU A 59 1.28 -1.85 7.30
N THR A 60 2.44 -2.48 7.15
CA THR A 60 2.66 -3.56 6.20
C THR A 60 3.08 -4.81 6.95
N SER A 61 2.63 -5.97 6.48
CA SER A 61 3.11 -7.26 6.96
C SER A 61 4.30 -7.69 6.11
N GLN A 62 5.46 -7.89 6.73
CA GLN A 62 6.55 -8.61 6.11
C GLN A 62 6.23 -10.10 6.21
N VAL A 63 5.94 -10.73 5.09
CA VAL A 63 5.91 -12.19 5.03
C VAL A 63 7.36 -12.64 4.99
N LYS A 64 7.86 -13.22 6.10
CA LYS A 64 9.13 -13.95 6.07
C LYS A 64 8.92 -15.15 5.15
N ASN A 65 9.36 -15.04 3.90
CA ASN A 65 9.55 -16.20 3.04
C ASN A 65 10.70 -17.01 3.66
N HIS A 66 10.35 -18.05 4.42
CA HIS A 66 11.30 -19.00 5.01
C HIS A 66 11.54 -20.18 4.06
#